data_AF-A0A8T1VQ50-F1
#
_entry.id   AF-A0A8T1VQ50-F1
#
_cell.length_a   1.000
_cell.length_b   1.000
_cell.length_c   1.000
_cell.angle_alpha   90.00
_cell.angle_beta   90.00
_cell.angle_gamma   90.00
#
_symmetry.space_group_name_H-M   'P 1'
#
loop_
_entity.id
_entity.type
_entity.pdbx_description
1 polymer ?
#
loop_
_entity_poly.entity_id
_entity_poly.type
_entity_poly.pdbx_seq_one_letter_code
_entity_poly.pdbx_strand_id
1 'polypeptide(L)'
;MEYAKSVRSALRPRTLFASACPVLMTVSLLHKSHDISLLQLDAVAILGSAVLTQLLGNLSAVYSNFQRTLQPKEPGTKDAKIVLNLLSMTQVRRWSYLLYALQLILLGLTHVISYKSVEVTGAVAVLATLALIYCRRGDEPLPVVGLREAVLAWAVGPVAMLGTSLYLIGEVPWAVVLYAYIVMLFAWAFLLLESARDAPFARRMGRSETSLALRLGFQWSFQGFLLTMVSFYGVVLVAGIGMGHLGNFLLLGTIMKLKDISEDFRLERLNHLPDQFARLAVFLGVGFIGSILAGLS
;
A
#
# COMPACT_ATOMS: atom_id res chain seq x y z
N MET A 1 -8.38 -13.14 -25.88
CA MET A 1 -8.04 -11.74 -25.51
C MET A 1 -8.79 -11.23 -24.28
N GLU A 2 -10.06 -11.59 -24.08
CA GLU A 2 -10.86 -11.12 -22.92
C GLU A 2 -10.36 -11.61 -21.56
N TYR A 3 -9.88 -12.86 -21.47
CA TYR A 3 -9.29 -13.39 -20.23
C TYR A 3 -8.06 -12.57 -19.79
N ALA A 4 -7.13 -12.29 -20.70
CA ALA A 4 -5.93 -11.49 -20.41
C ALA A 4 -6.29 -10.06 -19.97
N LYS A 5 -7.30 -9.45 -20.59
CA LYS A 5 -7.82 -8.14 -20.20
C LYS A 5 -8.41 -8.17 -18.78
N SER A 6 -9.10 -9.25 -18.44
CA SER A 6 -9.72 -9.43 -17.12
C SER A 6 -8.68 -9.68 -16.03
N VAL A 7 -7.67 -10.51 -16.31
CA VAL A 7 -6.50 -10.68 -15.43
C VAL A 7 -5.78 -9.34 -15.21
N ARG A 8 -5.46 -8.60 -16.29
CA ARG A 8 -4.80 -7.29 -16.18
C ARG A 8 -5.61 -6.31 -15.35
N SER A 9 -6.93 -6.30 -15.51
CA SER A 9 -7.81 -5.43 -14.74
C SER A 9 -7.89 -5.87 -13.27
N ALA A 10 -7.87 -7.17 -12.98
CA ALA A 10 -7.83 -7.72 -11.62
C ALA A 10 -6.51 -7.39 -10.90
N LEU A 11 -5.39 -7.44 -11.63
CA LEU A 11 -4.05 -7.14 -11.12
C LEU A 11 -3.82 -5.65 -10.84
N ARG A 12 -4.69 -4.75 -11.31
CA ARG A 12 -4.66 -3.30 -11.07
C ARG A 12 -3.24 -2.70 -11.12
N PRO A 13 -2.55 -2.74 -12.28
CA PRO A 13 -1.14 -2.33 -12.38
C PRO A 13 -0.87 -0.89 -11.91
N ARG A 14 -1.89 -0.03 -11.90
CA ARG A 14 -1.79 1.34 -11.37
C ARG A 14 -1.54 1.40 -9.85
N THR A 15 -1.85 0.35 -9.09
CA THR A 15 -1.62 0.31 -7.63
C THR A 15 -0.25 -0.24 -7.27
N LEU A 16 0.56 -0.68 -8.24
CA LEU A 16 1.91 -1.21 -7.99
C LEU A 16 2.85 -0.19 -7.34
N PHE A 17 2.61 1.10 -7.56
CA PHE A 17 3.34 2.17 -6.87
C PHE A 17 3.22 2.09 -5.35
N ALA A 18 2.11 1.55 -4.82
CA ALA A 18 1.91 1.42 -3.38
C ALA A 18 2.93 0.49 -2.71
N SER A 19 3.41 -0.54 -3.41
CA SER A 19 4.47 -1.42 -2.90
C SER A 19 5.85 -1.10 -3.45
N ALA A 20 5.95 -0.53 -4.66
CA ALA A 20 7.22 -0.15 -5.25
C ALA A 20 7.85 1.07 -4.55
N CYS A 21 7.08 2.12 -4.26
CA CYS A 21 7.62 3.35 -3.68
C CYS A 21 8.32 3.12 -2.32
N PRO A 22 7.75 2.38 -1.35
CA PRO A 22 8.43 2.13 -0.08
C PRO A 22 9.78 1.41 -0.24
N VAL A 23 9.85 0.42 -1.14
CA VAL A 23 11.10 -0.31 -1.43
C VAL A 23 12.11 0.62 -2.10
N LEU A 24 11.71 1.38 -3.12
CA LEU A 24 12.59 2.31 -3.83
C LEU A 24 13.12 3.44 -2.92
N MET A 25 12.27 3.95 -2.03
CA MET A 25 12.68 4.92 -1.00
C MET A 25 13.71 4.30 -0.05
N THR A 26 13.50 3.06 0.38
CA THR A 26 14.47 2.35 1.22
C THR A 26 15.80 2.19 0.50
N VAL A 27 15.80 1.68 -0.74
CA VAL A 27 17.04 1.54 -1.51
C VAL A 27 17.73 2.89 -1.72
N SER A 28 16.99 3.98 -1.90
CA SER A 28 17.59 5.31 -2.03
C SER A 28 18.25 5.81 -0.75
N LEU A 29 17.67 5.50 0.42
CA LEU A 29 18.28 5.79 1.73
C LEU A 29 19.55 4.95 1.95
N LEU A 30 19.52 3.69 1.54
CA LEU A 30 20.66 2.78 1.65
C LEU A 30 21.76 3.07 0.62
N HIS A 31 21.39 3.59 -0.54
CA HIS A 31 22.36 4.00 -1.55
C HIS A 31 23.34 5.04 -1.01
N LYS A 32 22.85 5.98 -0.20
CA LYS A 32 23.68 7.02 0.41
C LYS A 32 24.51 6.56 1.60
N SER A 33 24.00 5.62 2.38
CA SER A 33 24.65 5.20 3.63
C SER A 33 25.55 3.98 3.46
N HIS A 34 25.25 3.11 2.48
CA HIS A 34 25.84 1.78 2.32
C HIS A 34 26.18 1.44 0.86
N ASP A 35 26.18 2.42 -0.06
CA ASP A 35 26.48 2.26 -1.49
C ASP A 35 25.65 1.18 -2.22
N ILE A 36 24.45 0.88 -1.71
CA ILE A 36 23.53 -0.07 -2.33
C ILE A 36 22.98 0.49 -3.64
N SER A 37 23.10 -0.25 -4.73
CA SER A 37 22.56 0.15 -6.03
C SER A 37 21.23 -0.56 -6.32
N LEU A 38 20.28 0.17 -6.92
CA LEU A 38 19.01 -0.38 -7.41
C LEU A 38 19.19 -1.51 -8.44
N LEU A 39 20.35 -1.57 -9.11
CA LEU A 39 20.67 -2.59 -10.10
C LEU A 39 21.23 -3.87 -9.48
N GLN A 40 21.52 -3.88 -8.18
CA GLN A 40 21.94 -5.11 -7.51
C GLN A 40 20.81 -6.14 -7.54
N LEU A 41 21.20 -7.41 -7.71
CA LEU A 41 20.25 -8.50 -7.92
C LEU A 41 19.28 -8.65 -6.75
N ASP A 42 19.76 -8.46 -5.52
CA ASP A 42 18.97 -8.51 -4.29
C ASP A 42 17.99 -7.33 -4.17
N ALA A 43 18.39 -6.11 -4.56
CA ALA A 43 17.51 -4.95 -4.66
C ALA A 43 16.39 -5.14 -5.69
N VAL A 44 16.70 -5.70 -6.85
CA VAL A 44 15.70 -6.05 -7.87
C VAL A 44 14.76 -7.15 -7.36
N ALA A 45 15.29 -8.14 -6.65
CA ALA A 45 14.51 -9.25 -6.13
C ALA A 45 13.54 -8.83 -5.02
N ILE A 46 13.97 -7.98 -4.08
CA ILE A 46 13.07 -7.50 -3.03
C ILE A 46 11.98 -6.58 -3.59
N LEU A 47 12.31 -5.76 -4.60
CA LEU A 47 11.32 -4.96 -5.35
C LEU A 47 10.32 -5.86 -6.08
N GLY A 48 10.80 -6.89 -6.78
CA GLY A 48 9.95 -7.88 -7.44
C GLY A 48 9.03 -8.61 -6.44
N SER A 49 9.56 -8.98 -5.27
CA SER A 49 8.81 -9.60 -4.18
C SER A 49 7.68 -8.70 -3.65
N ALA A 50 7.97 -7.41 -3.44
CA ALA A 50 6.97 -6.43 -3.02
C ALA A 50 5.88 -6.18 -4.09
N VAL A 51 6.27 -6.14 -5.37
CA VAL A 51 5.33 -6.03 -6.50
C VAL A 51 4.43 -7.26 -6.57
N LEU A 52 4.98 -8.48 -6.48
CA LEU A 52 4.21 -9.72 -6.48
C LEU A 52 3.23 -9.79 -5.30
N THR A 53 3.64 -9.33 -4.12
CA THR A 53 2.78 -9.23 -2.94
C THR A 53 1.61 -8.26 -3.17
N GLN A 54 1.86 -7.11 -3.81
CA GLN A 54 0.79 -6.16 -4.16
C GLN A 54 -0.18 -6.73 -5.20
N LEU A 55 0.33 -7.46 -6.20
CA LEU A 55 -0.50 -8.16 -7.18
C LEU A 55 -1.39 -9.21 -6.51
N LEU A 56 -0.85 -9.94 -5.52
CA LEU A 56 -1.60 -10.88 -4.70
C LEU A 56 -2.71 -10.20 -3.90
N GLY A 57 -2.41 -9.05 -3.27
CA GLY A 57 -3.39 -8.24 -2.55
C GLY A 57 -4.50 -7.70 -3.47
N ASN A 58 -4.15 -7.23 -4.67
CA ASN A 58 -5.11 -6.77 -5.67
C ASN A 58 -6.05 -7.90 -6.11
N LEU A 59 -5.52 -9.12 -6.27
CA LEU A 59 -6.29 -10.30 -6.63
C LEU A 59 -7.24 -10.74 -5.51
N SER A 60 -6.78 -10.68 -4.25
CA SER A 60 -7.63 -10.89 -3.07
C SER A 60 -8.74 -9.84 -2.95
N ALA A 61 -8.47 -8.59 -3.34
CA ALA A 61 -9.50 -7.56 -3.41
C ALA A 61 -10.57 -7.89 -4.45
N VAL A 62 -10.23 -8.53 -5.57
CA VAL A 62 -11.24 -9.02 -6.53
C VAL A 62 -12.05 -10.17 -5.93
N TYR A 63 -11.41 -11.05 -5.16
CA TYR A 63 -12.08 -12.15 -4.47
C TYR A 63 -13.12 -11.66 -3.44
N SER A 64 -12.74 -10.75 -2.56
CA SER A 64 -13.66 -10.12 -1.58
C SER A 64 -14.79 -9.33 -2.25
N ASN A 65 -14.47 -8.62 -3.34
CA ASN A 65 -15.47 -7.82 -4.06
C ASN A 65 -16.42 -8.63 -4.96
N PHE A 66 -16.21 -9.94 -5.14
CA PHE A 66 -17.14 -10.82 -5.87
C PHE A 66 -18.56 -10.74 -5.31
N GLN A 67 -18.69 -10.57 -3.99
CA GLN A 67 -19.98 -10.41 -3.33
C GLN A 67 -20.60 -9.01 -3.54
N ARG A 68 -19.81 -7.98 -3.88
CA ARG A 68 -20.33 -6.64 -4.21
C ARG A 68 -21.05 -6.60 -5.57
N THR A 69 -20.63 -7.43 -6.53
CA THR A 69 -21.18 -7.45 -7.90
C THR A 69 -22.53 -8.14 -8.05
N LEU A 70 -23.07 -8.75 -6.99
CA LEU A 70 -24.36 -9.45 -7.02
C LEU A 70 -25.57 -8.54 -6.73
N GLN A 71 -25.37 -7.24 -6.49
CA GLN A 71 -26.49 -6.33 -6.20
C GLN A 71 -27.25 -5.89 -7.47
N PRO A 72 -28.59 -5.80 -7.41
CA PRO A 72 -29.40 -5.22 -8.47
C PRO A 72 -29.13 -3.72 -8.61
N LYS A 73 -29.14 -3.23 -9.86
CA LYS A 73 -28.88 -1.84 -10.22
C LYS A 73 -29.90 -0.89 -9.57
N GLU A 74 -29.44 0.21 -8.98
CA GLU A 74 -30.32 1.31 -8.57
C GLU A 74 -30.96 1.98 -9.80
N PRO A 75 -32.31 2.09 -9.85
CA PRO A 75 -33.00 2.71 -10.97
C PRO A 75 -32.59 4.18 -11.13
N GLY A 76 -32.12 4.56 -12.33
CA GLY A 76 -31.73 5.93 -12.68
C GLY A 76 -30.21 6.17 -12.87
N THR A 77 -29.35 5.22 -12.53
CA THR A 77 -27.90 5.36 -12.74
C THR A 77 -27.49 4.98 -14.18
N LYS A 78 -26.92 5.91 -14.94
CA LYS A 78 -26.45 5.63 -16.32
C LYS A 78 -25.11 4.89 -16.35
N ASP A 79 -24.28 5.07 -15.32
CA ASP A 79 -22.96 4.44 -15.20
C ASP A 79 -22.87 3.56 -13.95
N ALA A 80 -23.26 2.31 -14.11
CA ALA A 80 -22.77 1.26 -13.24
C ALA A 80 -22.47 0.07 -14.14
N LYS A 81 -21.26 0.07 -14.71
CA LYS A 81 -20.74 -1.11 -15.39
C LYS A 81 -20.61 -2.19 -14.32
N ILE A 82 -21.64 -3.01 -14.16
CA ILE A 82 -21.59 -4.24 -13.36
C ILE A 82 -20.48 -5.06 -14.01
N VAL A 83 -19.27 -5.02 -13.44
CA VAL A 83 -18.17 -5.83 -13.96
C VAL A 83 -18.38 -7.24 -13.43
N LEU A 84 -19.32 -7.96 -14.05
CA LEU A 84 -19.53 -9.38 -13.83
C LEU A 84 -18.18 -10.11 -13.98
N ASN A 85 -17.79 -10.84 -12.93
CA ASN A 85 -16.76 -11.89 -12.95
C ASN A 85 -15.53 -11.61 -13.80
N LEU A 86 -14.67 -10.68 -13.37
CA LEU A 86 -13.33 -10.57 -13.96
C LEU A 86 -12.58 -11.92 -13.92
N LEU A 87 -12.70 -12.67 -12.83
CA LEU A 87 -12.05 -13.97 -12.65
C LEU A 87 -12.94 -14.90 -11.82
N SER A 88 -12.92 -16.19 -12.14
CA SER A 88 -13.53 -17.23 -11.32
C SER A 88 -12.72 -17.48 -10.03
N MET A 89 -13.35 -18.05 -9.02
CA MET A 89 -12.67 -18.39 -7.76
C MET A 89 -11.47 -19.35 -7.96
N THR A 90 -11.60 -20.29 -8.89
CA THR A 90 -10.50 -21.20 -9.24
C THR A 90 -9.35 -20.46 -9.93
N GLN A 91 -9.65 -19.46 -10.76
CA GLN A 91 -8.63 -18.61 -11.40
C GLN A 91 -7.90 -17.73 -10.39
N VAL A 92 -8.62 -17.06 -9.49
CA VAL A 92 -8.02 -16.27 -8.40
C VAL A 92 -7.09 -17.14 -7.55
N ARG A 93 -7.51 -18.36 -7.18
CA ARG A 93 -6.66 -19.29 -6.43
C ARG A 93 -5.39 -19.69 -7.19
N ARG A 94 -5.51 -20.05 -8.48
CA ARG A 94 -4.36 -20.44 -9.31
C ARG A 94 -3.36 -19.29 -9.46
N TRP A 95 -3.84 -18.08 -9.76
CA TRP A 95 -2.99 -16.90 -9.86
C TRP A 95 -2.33 -16.54 -8.52
N SER A 96 -3.04 -16.69 -7.40
CA SER A 96 -2.45 -16.46 -6.07
C SER A 96 -1.26 -17.38 -5.80
N TYR A 97 -1.41 -18.68 -6.07
CA TYR A 97 -0.31 -19.64 -5.92
C TYR A 97 0.82 -19.41 -6.91
N LEU A 98 0.50 -19.01 -8.15
CA LEU A 98 1.52 -18.71 -9.15
C LEU A 98 2.37 -17.49 -8.76
N LEU A 99 1.73 -16.41 -8.29
CA LEU A 99 2.43 -15.20 -7.83
C LEU A 99 3.31 -15.51 -6.62
N TYR A 100 2.80 -16.29 -5.67
CA TYR A 100 3.54 -16.73 -4.50
C TYR A 100 4.72 -17.66 -4.86
N ALA A 101 4.51 -18.62 -5.76
CA ALA A 101 5.58 -19.50 -6.24
C ALA A 101 6.68 -18.68 -6.95
N LEU A 102 6.30 -17.71 -7.79
CA LEU A 102 7.26 -16.82 -8.45
C LEU A 102 8.06 -15.99 -7.43
N GLN A 103 7.41 -15.53 -6.36
CA GLN A 103 8.06 -14.81 -5.27
C GLN A 103 9.08 -15.69 -4.54
N LEU A 104 8.73 -16.94 -4.21
CA LEU A 104 9.65 -17.89 -3.58
C LEU A 104 10.84 -18.25 -4.50
N ILE A 105 10.59 -18.44 -5.80
CA ILE A 105 11.65 -18.69 -6.78
C ILE A 105 12.62 -17.51 -6.84
N LEU A 106 12.10 -16.28 -6.87
CA LEU A 106 12.91 -15.07 -6.90
C LEU A 106 13.79 -14.95 -5.64
N LEU A 107 13.22 -15.21 -4.45
CA LEU A 107 13.96 -15.20 -3.19
C LEU A 107 14.98 -16.36 -3.11
N GLY A 108 14.61 -17.56 -3.58
CA GLY A 108 15.51 -18.72 -3.59
C GLY A 108 16.68 -18.54 -4.55
N LEU A 109 16.44 -17.99 -5.74
CA LEU A 109 17.50 -17.71 -6.72
C LEU A 109 18.48 -16.68 -6.18
N THR A 110 17.98 -15.61 -5.56
CA THR A 110 18.84 -14.58 -4.98
C THR A 110 19.59 -15.05 -3.73
N HIS A 111 18.99 -15.92 -2.93
CA HIS A 111 19.68 -16.59 -1.83
C HIS A 111 20.92 -17.36 -2.31
N VAL A 112 20.78 -18.16 -3.38
CA VAL A 112 21.87 -18.96 -3.93
C VAL A 112 22.93 -18.08 -4.61
N ILE A 113 22.53 -17.10 -5.42
CA ILE A 113 23.48 -16.28 -6.19
C ILE A 113 24.21 -15.26 -5.31
N SER A 114 23.51 -14.63 -4.37
CA SER A 114 24.05 -13.56 -3.52
C SER A 114 24.56 -14.06 -2.17
N TYR A 115 24.60 -15.39 -1.96
CA TYR A 115 25.03 -16.05 -0.72
C TYR A 115 24.41 -15.43 0.55
N LYS A 116 23.11 -15.13 0.50
CA LYS A 116 22.40 -14.50 1.63
C LYS A 116 22.26 -15.49 2.79
N SER A 117 22.19 -14.98 4.02
CA SER A 117 21.94 -15.84 5.18
C SER A 117 20.55 -16.47 5.10
N VAL A 118 20.46 -17.73 5.54
CA VAL A 118 19.19 -18.48 5.57
C VAL A 118 18.16 -17.77 6.47
N GLU A 119 18.62 -17.14 7.54
CA GLU A 119 17.77 -16.39 8.47
C GLU A 119 17.05 -15.23 7.78
N VAL A 120 17.79 -14.42 7.00
CA VAL A 120 17.25 -13.24 6.33
C VAL A 120 16.31 -13.63 5.19
N THR A 121 16.73 -14.56 4.33
CA THR A 121 15.86 -15.07 3.25
C THR A 121 14.62 -15.77 3.83
N GLY A 122 14.79 -16.55 4.90
CA GLY A 122 13.72 -17.24 5.60
C GLY A 122 12.70 -16.27 6.19
N ALA A 123 13.15 -15.18 6.84
CA ALA A 123 12.27 -14.16 7.39
C ALA A 123 11.40 -13.50 6.30
N VAL A 124 11.99 -13.13 5.16
CA VAL A 124 11.23 -12.55 4.04
C VAL A 124 10.26 -13.56 3.43
N ALA A 125 10.64 -14.84 3.33
CA ALA A 125 9.76 -15.90 2.87
C ALA A 125 8.57 -16.14 3.84
N VAL A 126 8.80 -16.06 5.15
CA VAL A 126 7.74 -16.11 6.16
C VAL A 126 6.78 -14.93 6.01
N LEU A 127 7.29 -13.70 5.83
CA LEU A 127 6.44 -12.53 5.57
C LEU A 127 5.60 -12.69 4.30
N ALA A 128 6.18 -13.21 3.22
CA ALA A 128 5.46 -13.52 1.99
C ALA A 128 4.36 -14.58 2.22
N THR A 129 4.66 -15.60 3.02
CA THR A 129 3.69 -16.64 3.41
C THR A 129 2.53 -16.06 4.21
N LEU A 130 2.83 -15.20 5.19
CA LEU A 130 1.83 -14.52 5.99
C LEU A 130 0.95 -13.60 5.13
N ALA A 131 1.54 -12.89 4.17
CA ALA A 131 0.80 -12.09 3.20
C ALA A 131 -0.16 -12.94 2.36
N LEU A 132 0.28 -14.13 1.89
CA LEU A 132 -0.58 -15.08 1.19
C LEU A 132 -1.74 -15.56 2.07
N ILE A 133 -1.45 -15.98 3.31
CA ILE A 133 -2.47 -16.45 4.25
C ILE A 133 -3.50 -15.35 4.50
N TYR A 134 -3.03 -14.13 4.76
CA TYR A 134 -3.89 -12.97 4.97
C TYR A 134 -4.76 -12.67 3.74
N CYS A 135 -4.16 -12.62 2.55
CA CYS A 135 -4.88 -12.41 1.29
C CYS A 135 -5.92 -13.53 1.01
N ARG A 136 -5.66 -14.75 1.47
CA ARG A 136 -6.55 -15.90 1.30
C ARG A 136 -7.65 -16.00 2.34
N ARG A 137 -7.44 -15.43 3.54
CA ARG A 137 -8.44 -15.40 4.60
C ARG A 137 -9.72 -14.65 4.17
N GLY A 138 -9.59 -13.77 3.17
CA GLY A 138 -10.73 -13.14 2.52
C GLY A 138 -11.42 -12.12 3.42
N ASP A 139 -12.75 -12.18 3.49
CA ASP A 139 -13.60 -11.22 4.19
C ASP A 139 -13.87 -11.57 5.66
N GLU A 140 -13.18 -12.55 6.23
CA GLU A 140 -13.30 -12.81 7.68
C GLU A 140 -12.89 -11.56 8.45
N PRO A 141 -13.81 -10.97 9.25
CA PRO A 141 -13.50 -9.77 9.99
C PRO A 141 -12.44 -10.08 11.04
N LEU A 142 -11.43 -9.21 11.11
CA LEU A 142 -10.56 -9.21 12.27
C LEU A 142 -11.38 -8.80 13.52
N PRO A 143 -11.06 -9.36 14.70
CA PRO A 143 -11.89 -9.20 15.90
C PRO A 143 -11.96 -7.74 16.40
N VAL A 144 -11.03 -6.89 15.95
CA VAL A 144 -10.93 -5.48 16.35
C VAL A 144 -11.21 -4.59 15.14
N VAL A 145 -12.08 -3.60 15.37
CA VAL A 145 -12.47 -2.58 14.38
C VAL A 145 -11.26 -1.73 14.00
N GLY A 146 -11.03 -1.51 12.71
CA GLY A 146 -9.89 -0.72 12.23
C GLY A 146 -8.55 -1.46 12.24
N LEU A 147 -8.49 -2.69 12.78
CA LEU A 147 -7.26 -3.47 12.81
C LEU A 147 -6.79 -3.84 11.41
N ARG A 148 -7.72 -4.04 10.47
CA ARG A 148 -7.38 -4.29 9.07
C ARG A 148 -6.63 -3.11 8.47
N GLU A 149 -7.15 -1.90 8.65
CA GLU A 149 -6.52 -0.67 8.17
C GLU A 149 -5.15 -0.46 8.81
N ALA A 150 -5.03 -0.70 10.12
CA ALA A 150 -3.75 -0.64 10.83
C ALA A 150 -2.74 -1.67 10.29
N VAL A 151 -3.13 -2.95 10.16
CA VAL A 151 -2.26 -4.02 9.63
C VAL A 151 -1.79 -3.69 8.21
N LEU A 152 -2.66 -3.18 7.35
CA LEU A 152 -2.29 -2.79 5.99
C LEU A 152 -1.34 -1.58 5.96
N ALA A 153 -1.58 -0.57 6.80
CA ALA A 153 -0.68 0.57 6.92
C ALA A 153 0.70 0.16 7.42
N TRP A 154 0.76 -0.71 8.43
CA TRP A 154 2.02 -1.27 8.94
C TRP A 154 2.74 -2.15 7.92
N ALA A 155 1.99 -2.94 7.15
CA ALA A 155 2.54 -3.79 6.10
C ALA A 155 3.21 -2.96 4.99
N VAL A 156 2.58 -1.88 4.55
CA VAL A 156 3.06 -1.01 3.46
C VAL A 156 4.22 -0.11 3.90
N GLY A 157 4.22 0.37 5.16
CA GLY A 157 5.29 1.19 5.71
C GLY A 157 6.38 0.34 6.39
N PRO A 158 6.35 0.18 7.73
CA PRO A 158 7.34 -0.53 8.52
C PRO A 158 7.76 -1.88 7.97
N VAL A 159 6.83 -2.80 7.72
CA VAL A 159 7.20 -4.18 7.33
C VAL A 159 7.92 -4.17 5.98
N ALA A 160 7.42 -3.42 5.00
CA ALA A 160 8.05 -3.33 3.69
C ALA A 160 9.43 -2.67 3.76
N MET A 161 9.55 -1.51 4.42
CA MET A 161 10.79 -0.72 4.43
C MET A 161 11.85 -1.31 5.35
N LEU A 162 11.49 -1.67 6.59
CA LEU A 162 12.43 -2.28 7.54
C LEU A 162 12.85 -3.67 7.06
N GLY A 163 11.91 -4.46 6.54
CA GLY A 163 12.20 -5.76 5.94
C GLY A 163 13.14 -5.65 4.73
N THR A 164 12.97 -4.62 3.90
CA THR A 164 13.89 -4.33 2.79
C THR A 164 15.29 -3.97 3.31
N SER A 165 15.39 -3.16 4.36
CA SER A 165 16.68 -2.79 4.95
C SER A 165 17.43 -3.99 5.53
N LEU A 166 16.74 -4.79 6.34
CA LEU A 166 17.29 -6.02 6.90
C LEU A 166 17.71 -7.02 5.80
N TYR A 167 16.95 -7.09 4.70
CA TYR A 167 17.28 -7.97 3.59
C TYR A 167 18.54 -7.55 2.82
N LEU A 168 18.71 -6.24 2.61
CA LEU A 168 19.82 -5.71 1.83
C LEU A 168 21.11 -5.63 2.64
N ILE A 169 21.06 -5.05 3.84
CA ILE A 169 22.26 -4.73 4.64
C ILE A 169 22.30 -5.40 6.02
N GLY A 170 21.23 -6.06 6.47
CA GLY A 170 21.19 -6.76 7.77
C GLY A 170 20.98 -5.85 8.98
N GLU A 171 20.80 -4.54 8.76
CA GLU A 171 20.57 -3.55 9.81
C GLU A 171 19.42 -2.60 9.44
N VAL A 172 19.04 -1.75 10.41
CA VAL A 172 17.94 -0.79 10.27
C VAL A 172 18.43 0.61 10.64
N PRO A 173 18.84 1.41 9.65
CA PRO A 173 19.19 2.81 9.88
C PRO A 173 17.98 3.63 10.33
N TRP A 174 18.20 4.60 11.23
CA TRP A 174 17.14 5.49 11.74
C TRP A 174 16.40 6.25 10.64
N ALA A 175 17.09 6.59 9.55
CA ALA A 175 16.46 7.21 8.39
C ALA A 175 15.37 6.31 7.79
N VAL A 176 15.61 5.00 7.70
CA VAL A 176 14.60 4.04 7.19
C VAL A 176 13.42 3.97 8.15
N VAL A 177 13.65 3.96 9.47
CA VAL A 177 12.57 3.96 10.48
C VAL A 177 11.67 5.18 10.33
N LEU A 178 12.28 6.37 10.22
CA LEU A 178 11.53 7.62 10.11
C LEU A 178 10.69 7.67 8.83
N TYR A 179 11.27 7.29 7.69
CA TYR A 179 10.54 7.26 6.42
C TYR A 179 9.49 6.13 6.36
N ALA A 180 9.72 5.00 7.03
CA ALA A 180 8.72 3.96 7.17
C ALA A 180 7.48 4.46 7.94
N TYR A 181 7.69 5.27 8.97
CA TYR A 181 6.61 5.91 9.70
C TYR A 181 5.84 6.93 8.83
N ILE A 182 6.54 7.72 8.01
CA ILE A 182 5.93 8.63 7.03
C ILE A 182 5.01 7.86 6.07
N VAL A 183 5.50 6.75 5.49
CA VAL A 183 4.73 5.90 4.57
C VAL A 183 3.52 5.28 5.28
N MET A 184 3.68 4.82 6.51
CA MET A 184 2.59 4.26 7.32
C MET A 184 1.47 5.27 7.56
N LEU A 185 1.81 6.49 8.00
CA LEU A 185 0.81 7.54 8.24
C LEU A 185 0.05 7.86 6.97
N PHE A 186 0.74 8.01 5.83
CA PHE A 186 0.09 8.27 4.56
C PHE A 186 -0.84 7.12 4.14
N ALA A 187 -0.39 5.87 4.26
CA ALA A 187 -1.18 4.69 3.96
C ALA A 187 -2.43 4.59 4.86
N TRP A 188 -2.28 4.90 6.15
CA TRP A 188 -3.40 4.89 7.08
C TRP A 188 -4.44 5.97 6.76
N ALA A 189 -3.99 7.19 6.40
CA ALA A 189 -4.90 8.25 5.96
C ALA A 189 -5.68 7.84 4.70
N PHE A 190 -5.00 7.22 3.72
CA PHE A 190 -5.67 6.68 2.53
C PHE A 190 -6.73 5.63 2.89
N LEU A 191 -6.40 4.70 3.80
CA LEU A 191 -7.32 3.64 4.22
C LEU A 191 -8.53 4.18 5.00
N LEU A 192 -8.35 5.22 5.82
CA LEU A 192 -9.47 5.91 6.49
C LEU A 192 -10.41 6.57 5.48
N LEU A 193 -9.85 7.23 4.48
CA LEU A 193 -10.60 7.86 3.40
C LEU A 193 -11.35 6.81 2.56
N GLU A 194 -10.70 5.69 2.24
CA GLU A 194 -11.34 4.58 1.53
C GLU A 194 -12.47 3.94 2.36
N SER A 195 -12.25 3.76 3.67
CA SER A 195 -13.26 3.24 4.60
C SER A 195 -14.49 4.17 4.67
N ALA A 196 -14.27 5.49 4.69
CA ALA A 196 -15.35 6.49 4.68
C ALA A 196 -16.15 6.47 3.37
N ARG A 197 -15.48 6.39 2.21
CA ARG A 197 -16.14 6.24 0.90
C ARG A 197 -17.01 4.98 0.86
N ASP A 198 -16.50 3.88 1.39
CA ASP A 198 -17.16 2.58 1.33
C ASP A 198 -18.24 2.40 2.41
N ALA A 199 -18.36 3.32 3.38
CA ALA A 199 -19.31 3.22 4.48
C ALA A 199 -20.79 3.08 4.03
N PRO A 200 -21.33 3.87 3.09
CA PRO A 200 -22.71 3.70 2.62
C PRO A 200 -22.95 2.32 1.98
N PHE A 201 -21.92 1.77 1.30
CA PHE A 201 -21.99 0.44 0.71
C PHE A 201 -21.92 -0.66 1.78
N ALA A 202 -20.98 -0.56 2.72
CA ALA A 202 -20.82 -1.52 3.80
C ALA A 202 -22.08 -1.63 4.68
N ARG A 203 -22.78 -0.50 4.89
CA ARG A 203 -24.06 -0.48 5.61
C ARG A 203 -25.15 -1.26 4.88
N ARG A 204 -25.28 -1.08 3.56
CA ARG A 204 -26.25 -1.79 2.72
C ARG A 204 -26.02 -3.30 2.67
N MET A 205 -24.76 -3.74 2.76
CA MET A 205 -24.38 -5.16 2.78
C MET A 205 -24.52 -5.82 4.15
N GLY A 206 -25.01 -5.11 5.18
CA GLY A 206 -25.02 -5.63 6.55
C GLY A 206 -23.62 -5.83 7.15
N ARG A 207 -22.59 -5.25 6.53
CA ARG A 207 -21.18 -5.34 6.95
C ARG A 207 -20.74 -4.13 7.76
N SER A 208 -21.68 -3.55 8.51
CA SER A 208 -21.40 -2.35 9.30
C SER A 208 -20.30 -2.58 10.34
N GLU A 209 -20.10 -3.83 10.75
CA GLU A 209 -19.14 -4.18 11.78
C GLU A 209 -17.68 -4.12 11.33
N THR A 210 -17.42 -4.22 10.03
CA THR A 210 -16.07 -4.33 9.47
C THR A 210 -15.51 -3.01 8.94
N SER A 211 -16.38 -2.02 8.69
CA SER A 211 -15.98 -0.69 8.27
C SER A 211 -15.66 0.18 9.48
N LEU A 212 -14.39 0.60 9.59
CA LEU A 212 -13.94 1.54 10.61
C LEU A 212 -14.77 2.82 10.59
N ALA A 213 -15.07 3.35 9.40
CA ALA A 213 -15.80 4.60 9.27
C ALA A 213 -17.28 4.51 9.73
N LEU A 214 -17.92 3.34 9.56
CA LEU A 214 -19.28 3.13 10.08
C LEU A 214 -19.32 3.02 11.61
N ARG A 215 -18.29 2.41 12.21
CA ARG A 215 -18.17 2.23 13.66
C ARG A 215 -17.80 3.53 14.36
N LEU A 216 -16.86 4.30 13.81
CA LEU A 216 -16.46 5.61 14.35
C LEU A 216 -17.50 6.69 14.07
N GLY A 217 -18.23 6.56 12.96
CA GLY A 217 -19.05 7.65 12.43
C GLY A 217 -18.23 8.58 11.55
N PHE A 218 -18.93 9.35 10.73
CA PHE A 218 -18.32 10.18 9.69
C PHE A 218 -17.40 11.27 10.27
N GLN A 219 -17.85 11.99 11.30
CA GLN A 219 -17.10 13.07 11.93
C GLN A 219 -15.75 12.58 12.50
N TRP A 220 -15.76 11.48 13.25
CA TRP A 220 -14.54 10.90 13.81
C TRP A 220 -13.61 10.32 12.74
N SER A 221 -14.17 9.78 11.65
CA SER A 221 -13.39 9.33 10.49
C SER A 221 -12.66 10.49 9.82
N PHE A 222 -13.35 11.63 9.65
CA PHE A 222 -12.76 12.86 9.12
C PHE A 222 -11.69 13.43 10.05
N GLN A 223 -11.94 13.48 11.35
CA GLN A 223 -10.94 13.93 12.34
C GLN A 223 -9.72 13.01 12.38
N GLY A 224 -9.92 11.69 12.33
CA GLY A 224 -8.83 10.71 12.24
C GLY A 224 -8.00 10.88 10.97
N PHE A 225 -8.66 11.10 9.82
CA PHE A 225 -7.99 11.42 8.57
C PHE A 225 -7.12 12.68 8.69
N LEU A 226 -7.68 13.78 9.23
CA LEU A 226 -6.95 15.03 9.44
C LEU A 226 -5.76 14.86 10.38
N LEU A 227 -5.97 14.22 11.54
CA LEU A 227 -4.92 13.98 12.53
C LEU A 227 -3.75 13.19 11.91
N THR A 228 -4.08 12.15 11.15
CA THR A 228 -3.08 11.32 10.47
C THR A 228 -2.30 12.12 9.43
N MET A 229 -2.98 12.98 8.65
CA MET A 229 -2.34 13.82 7.64
C MET A 229 -1.50 14.95 8.23
N VAL A 230 -1.95 15.57 9.32
CA VAL A 230 -1.15 16.57 10.05
C VAL A 230 0.09 15.91 10.63
N SER A 231 -0.06 14.72 11.22
CA SER A 231 1.08 13.93 11.70
C SER A 231 2.04 13.58 10.57
N PHE A 232 1.53 13.18 9.41
CA PHE A 232 2.33 12.90 8.22
C PHE A 232 3.19 14.11 7.83
N TYR A 233 2.59 15.29 7.65
CA TYR A 233 3.35 16.49 7.28
C TYR A 233 4.32 16.95 8.39
N GLY A 234 3.93 16.80 9.66
CA GLY A 234 4.82 17.07 10.80
C GLY A 234 6.07 16.19 10.77
N VAL A 235 5.93 14.89 10.54
CA VAL A 235 7.07 13.97 10.44
C VAL A 235 7.90 14.24 9.18
N VAL A 236 7.28 14.59 8.05
CA VAL A 236 8.00 14.98 6.82
C VAL A 236 8.88 16.21 7.07
N LEU A 237 8.38 17.20 7.81
CA LEU A 237 9.14 18.38 8.22
C LEU A 237 10.32 17.99 9.10
N VAL A 238 10.09 17.19 10.15
CA VAL A 238 11.15 16.70 11.05
C VAL A 238 12.20 15.90 10.29
N ALA A 239 11.79 15.04 9.35
CA ALA A 239 12.71 14.28 8.50
C ALA A 239 13.52 15.19 7.56
N GLY A 240 12.89 16.22 6.99
CA GLY A 240 13.58 17.20 6.15
C GLY A 240 14.67 17.96 6.89
N ILE A 241 14.39 18.38 8.13
CA ILE A 241 15.36 19.08 9.00
C ILE A 241 16.44 18.10 9.49
N GLY A 242 16.03 16.98 10.08
CA GLY A 242 16.92 16.06 10.78
C GLY A 242 17.86 15.27 9.86
N MET A 243 17.47 15.03 8.60
CA MET A 243 18.26 14.24 7.64
C MET A 243 18.86 15.09 6.50
N GLY A 244 18.72 16.41 6.53
CA GLY A 244 19.27 17.28 5.47
C GLY A 244 18.58 17.12 4.09
N HIS A 245 17.43 16.46 4.04
CA HIS A 245 16.66 16.20 2.82
C HIS A 245 15.78 17.40 2.46
N LEU A 246 16.41 18.51 2.04
CA LEU A 246 15.75 19.80 1.79
C LEU A 246 14.63 19.74 0.73
N GLY A 247 14.67 18.76 -0.18
CA GLY A 247 13.58 18.52 -1.14
C GLY A 247 12.24 18.20 -0.46
N ASN A 248 12.25 17.72 0.79
CA ASN A 248 11.04 17.45 1.58
C ASN A 248 10.23 18.74 1.83
N PHE A 249 10.87 19.91 1.92
CA PHE A 249 10.17 21.18 2.09
C PHE A 249 9.30 21.52 0.88
N LEU A 250 9.77 21.21 -0.33
CA LEU A 250 8.99 21.39 -1.55
C LEU A 250 7.75 20.49 -1.55
N LEU A 251 7.84 19.31 -0.93
CA LEU A 251 6.71 18.39 -0.79
C LEU A 251 5.65 18.91 0.20
N LEU A 252 6.01 19.77 1.15
CA LEU A 252 5.03 20.45 2.01
C LEU A 252 4.08 21.36 1.20
N GLY A 253 4.52 21.84 0.02
CA GLY A 253 3.65 22.58 -0.91
C GLY A 253 2.43 21.79 -1.38
N THR A 254 2.45 20.46 -1.26
CA THR A 254 1.29 19.60 -1.54
C THR A 254 0.14 19.76 -0.55
N ILE A 255 0.34 20.47 0.56
CA ILE A 255 -0.70 20.77 1.55
C ILE A 255 -1.91 21.50 0.93
N MET A 256 -1.69 22.26 -0.15
CA MET A 256 -2.78 22.92 -0.89
C MET A 256 -3.73 21.90 -1.50
N LYS A 257 -3.21 20.81 -2.08
CA LYS A 257 -4.03 19.70 -2.57
C LYS A 257 -4.71 18.93 -1.43
N LEU A 258 -4.04 18.80 -0.28
CA LEU A 258 -4.67 18.21 0.89
C LEU A 258 -5.86 19.05 1.37
N LYS A 259 -5.75 20.38 1.34
CA LYS A 259 -6.85 21.27 1.72
C LYS A 259 -8.08 20.97 0.88
N ASP A 260 -7.94 20.91 -0.44
CA ASP A 260 -9.02 20.58 -1.37
C ASP A 260 -9.62 19.20 -1.05
N ILE A 261 -8.77 18.19 -0.86
CA ILE A 261 -9.20 16.83 -0.48
C ILE A 261 -9.95 16.84 0.85
N SER A 262 -9.49 17.61 1.83
CA SER A 262 -10.13 17.69 3.16
C SER A 262 -11.48 18.40 3.10
N GLU A 263 -11.64 19.38 2.21
CA GLU A 263 -12.89 20.07 2.00
C GLU A 263 -13.90 19.16 1.30
N ASP A 264 -13.48 18.46 0.24
CA ASP A 264 -14.31 17.46 -0.43
C ASP A 264 -14.66 16.30 0.51
N PHE A 265 -13.74 15.89 1.41
CA PHE A 265 -14.03 14.93 2.46
C PHE A 265 -15.13 15.48 3.35
N ARG A 266 -14.96 16.68 3.92
CA ARG A 266 -15.92 17.33 4.81
C ARG A 266 -17.32 17.48 4.18
N LEU A 267 -17.38 17.76 2.88
CA LEU A 267 -18.60 17.92 2.10
C LEU A 267 -19.21 16.58 1.62
N GLU A 268 -18.68 15.43 2.09
CA GLU A 268 -19.11 14.08 1.73
C GLU A 268 -18.98 13.75 0.22
N ARG A 269 -18.12 14.46 -0.51
CA ARG A 269 -17.85 14.25 -1.94
C ARG A 269 -16.79 13.16 -2.16
N LEU A 270 -17.01 11.98 -1.59
CA LEU A 270 -15.97 10.95 -1.40
C LEU A 270 -15.61 10.14 -2.66
N ASN A 271 -16.43 10.17 -3.71
CA ASN A 271 -16.30 9.27 -4.87
C ASN A 271 -14.98 9.45 -5.64
N HIS A 272 -14.46 10.67 -5.71
CA HIS A 272 -13.28 11.02 -6.52
C HIS A 272 -11.99 11.08 -5.68
N LEU A 273 -12.14 11.08 -4.36
CA LEU A 273 -11.05 11.34 -3.42
C LEU A 273 -9.94 10.28 -3.47
N PRO A 274 -10.22 8.96 -3.53
CA PRO A 274 -9.14 7.96 -3.60
C PRO A 274 -8.26 8.14 -4.82
N ASP A 275 -8.83 8.54 -5.97
CA ASP A 275 -8.06 8.76 -7.19
C ASP A 275 -7.22 10.06 -7.11
N GLN A 276 -7.72 11.10 -6.45
CA GLN A 276 -6.92 12.29 -6.16
C GLN A 276 -5.79 11.97 -5.18
N PHE A 277 -6.08 11.23 -4.12
CA PHE A 277 -5.12 10.85 -3.09
C PHE A 277 -4.06 9.88 -3.62
N ALA A 278 -4.42 8.94 -4.49
CA ALA A 278 -3.47 8.06 -5.16
C ALA A 278 -2.51 8.82 -6.10
N ARG A 279 -3.00 9.85 -6.81
CA ARG A 279 -2.13 10.74 -7.60
C ARG A 279 -1.17 11.53 -6.71
N LEU A 280 -1.66 12.00 -5.56
CA LEU A 280 -0.83 12.64 -4.55
C LEU A 280 0.25 11.67 -4.01
N ALA A 281 -0.12 10.40 -3.77
CA ALA A 281 0.80 9.36 -3.33
C ALA A 281 1.97 9.15 -4.31
N VAL A 282 1.67 9.05 -5.61
CA VAL A 282 2.69 8.91 -6.66
C VAL A 282 3.61 10.12 -6.69
N PHE A 283 3.04 11.34 -6.63
CA PHE A 283 3.82 12.57 -6.61
C PHE A 283 4.74 12.65 -5.39
N LEU A 284 4.22 12.36 -4.19
CA LEU A 284 4.99 12.33 -2.96
C LEU A 284 6.06 11.24 -2.97
N GLY A 285 5.74 10.03 -3.44
CA GLY A 285 6.70 8.92 -3.53
C GLY A 285 7.89 9.24 -4.43
N VAL A 286 7.64 9.74 -5.64
CA VAL A 286 8.69 10.19 -6.56
C VAL A 286 9.47 11.37 -5.97
N GLY A 287 8.76 12.31 -5.36
CA GLY A 287 9.35 13.47 -4.69
C GLY A 287 10.29 13.10 -3.54
N PHE A 288 9.90 12.12 -2.70
CA PHE A 288 10.75 11.63 -1.61
C PHE A 288 11.99 10.94 -2.14
N ILE A 289 11.86 10.06 -3.14
CA ILE A 289 13.02 9.40 -3.78
C ILE A 289 14.00 10.46 -4.31
N GLY A 290 13.50 11.46 -5.05
CA GLY A 290 14.33 12.55 -5.56
C GLY A 290 14.99 13.38 -4.44
N SER A 291 14.24 13.72 -3.40
CA SER A 291 14.73 14.47 -2.24
C SER A 291 15.82 13.71 -1.48
N ILE A 292 15.62 12.40 -1.25
CA ILE A 292 16.60 11.52 -0.60
C ILE A 292 17.88 11.48 -1.43
N LEU A 293 17.79 11.26 -2.74
CA LEU A 293 18.97 11.20 -3.61
C LEU A 293 19.71 12.55 -3.70
N ALA A 294 18.98 13.67 -3.72
CA ALA A 294 19.52 15.02 -3.85
C ALA A 294 19.99 15.66 -2.54
N GLY A 295 19.61 15.11 -1.38
CA GLY A 295 19.99 15.66 -0.07
C GLY A 295 21.51 15.79 0.11
N LEU A 296 21.95 16.70 0.96
CA LEU A 296 23.37 16.77 1.33
C LEU A 296 23.62 15.76 2.45
N SER A 297 24.68 14.96 2.34
CA SER A 297 25.17 14.03 3.36
C SER A 297 25.71 14.77 4.57
#